data_AF-A0A2V8R2B7-F1
#
_entry.id   AF-A0A2V8R2B7-F1
#
_cell.length_a   1.000
_cell.length_b   1.000
_cell.length_c   1.000
_cell.angle_alpha   90.00
_cell.angle_beta   90.00
_cell.angle_gamma   90.00
#
_symmetry.space_group_name_H-M   'P 1'
#
loop_
_entity.id
_entity.type
_entity.pdbx_description
1 polymer ?
#
loop_
_entity_poly.entity_id
_entity_poly.type
_entity_poly.pdbx_seq_one_letter_code
_entity_poly.pdbx_strand_id
1 'polypeptide(L)'
;MSTVNLAFSFIATSLLFTVLGQSGSCRNGVGGDKAPVVKGDRLAAGVWGGEHIRLEATDGGATVEYDCANSTIDRPVVLDGAGNFDVKGRYAREHAGPVLRDEADNSRPARYVGHVKDEVLTLTVTLTDTEETVGTFTLTHGSEGRVMKCR
;
A
#
# COMPACT_ATOMS: atom_id res chain seq x y z
N MET A 1 65.20 -10.21 43.33
CA MET A 1 64.68 -10.79 42.07
C MET A 1 64.32 -9.61 41.18
N SER A 2 65.31 -8.95 40.56
CA SER A 2 66.05 -9.37 39.34
C SER A 2 65.11 -9.41 38.13
N THR A 3 65.16 -8.40 37.26
CA THR A 3 65.80 -8.39 35.91
C THR A 3 64.72 -8.50 34.81
N VAL A 4 64.72 -7.85 33.63
CA VAL A 4 65.70 -7.11 32.82
C VAL A 4 64.93 -6.15 31.89
N ASN A 5 65.54 -5.00 31.55
CA ASN A 5 65.27 -4.19 30.34
C ASN A 5 65.42 -5.00 29.05
N LEU A 6 64.85 -4.53 27.92
CA LEU A 6 65.58 -4.34 26.66
C LEU A 6 64.74 -3.62 25.60
N ALA A 7 65.15 -2.39 25.30
CA ALA A 7 64.80 -1.66 24.10
C ALA A 7 65.55 -2.24 22.90
N PHE A 8 64.89 -2.36 21.74
CA PHE A 8 65.58 -2.44 20.45
C PHE A 8 64.79 -1.69 19.37
N SER A 9 65.37 -0.55 18.98
CA SER A 9 65.05 0.23 17.80
C SER A 9 65.77 -0.39 16.60
N PHE A 10 65.05 -0.72 15.52
CA PHE A 10 65.64 -1.03 14.21
C PHE A 10 64.77 -0.48 13.07
N ILE A 11 65.11 0.76 12.71
CA ILE A 11 65.31 1.31 11.36
C ILE A 11 64.89 0.41 10.16
N ALA A 12 63.95 0.96 9.38
CA ALA A 12 63.82 0.98 7.93
C ALA A 12 64.31 -0.21 7.06
N THR A 13 63.39 -0.78 6.28
CA THR A 13 63.66 -1.19 4.90
C THR A 13 62.38 -1.17 4.07
N SER A 14 62.45 -0.40 2.98
CA SER A 14 61.56 -0.37 1.82
C SER A 14 61.28 -1.77 1.24
N LEU A 15 60.11 -1.96 0.62
CA LEU A 15 59.97 -2.40 -0.78
C LEU A 15 58.49 -2.59 -1.15
N LEU A 16 58.14 -2.01 -2.30
CA LEU A 16 56.91 -2.29 -3.06
C LEU A 16 56.68 -3.80 -3.17
N PHE A 17 55.47 -4.26 -2.84
CA PHE A 17 54.93 -5.47 -3.45
C PHE A 17 53.60 -5.17 -4.15
N THR A 18 53.65 -5.47 -5.43
CA THR A 18 52.69 -5.35 -6.50
C THR A 18 51.38 -6.09 -6.26
N VAL A 19 50.30 -5.43 -6.65
CA VAL A 19 49.07 -5.94 -7.28
C VAL A 19 48.93 -7.47 -7.32
N LEU A 20 47.94 -7.98 -6.58
CA LEU A 20 47.23 -9.21 -6.94
C LEU A 20 45.75 -8.87 -7.10
N GLY A 21 45.26 -9.09 -8.32
CA GLY A 21 43.86 -9.00 -8.65
C GLY A 21 43.04 -10.03 -7.87
N GLN A 22 41.78 -9.69 -7.62
CA GLN A 22 40.79 -10.63 -7.15
C GLN A 22 39.63 -10.64 -8.13
N SER A 23 39.59 -11.72 -8.90
CA SER A 23 38.39 -12.27 -9.49
C SER A 23 37.39 -12.59 -8.37
N GLY A 24 36.36 -11.75 -8.25
CA GLY A 24 35.24 -11.96 -7.34
C GLY A 24 33.95 -12.23 -8.11
N SER A 25 33.69 -13.50 -8.41
CA SER A 25 32.34 -13.97 -8.70
C SER A 25 31.62 -14.16 -7.36
N CYS A 26 30.60 -13.35 -7.09
CA CYS A 26 29.63 -13.64 -6.05
C CYS A 26 28.24 -13.77 -6.68
N ARG A 27 27.79 -15.03 -6.73
CA ARG A 27 26.44 -15.48 -7.03
C ARG A 27 25.48 -15.13 -5.89
N ASN A 28 24.20 -15.13 -6.25
CA ASN A 28 23.00 -15.38 -5.43
C ASN A 28 22.39 -14.23 -4.61
N GLY A 29 21.30 -13.68 -5.16
CA GLY A 29 19.92 -13.86 -4.68
C GLY A 29 19.60 -13.46 -3.24
N VAL A 30 18.75 -12.45 -3.09
CA VAL A 30 17.83 -12.31 -1.96
C VAL A 30 16.52 -11.74 -2.52
N GLY A 31 15.42 -12.42 -2.22
CA GLY A 31 14.08 -11.97 -2.56
C GLY A 31 13.83 -10.59 -1.98
N GLY A 32 13.14 -9.76 -2.75
CA GLY A 32 12.69 -8.47 -2.26
C GLY A 32 11.78 -8.71 -1.05
N ASP A 33 12.30 -8.38 0.12
CA ASP A 33 11.53 -8.13 1.31
C ASP A 33 10.49 -7.07 0.93
N LYS A 34 9.22 -7.49 0.79
CA LYS A 34 8.12 -6.54 0.72
C LYS A 34 8.08 -5.85 2.08
N ALA A 35 8.61 -4.63 2.13
CA ALA A 35 8.44 -3.77 3.28
C ALA A 35 6.93 -3.70 3.61
N PRO A 36 6.53 -3.70 4.90
CA PRO A 36 5.14 -3.49 5.24
C PRO A 36 4.69 -2.14 4.67
N VAL A 37 3.60 -2.16 3.89
CA VAL A 37 3.00 -1.00 3.24
C VAL A 37 2.17 -0.19 4.25
N VAL A 38 2.85 0.19 5.31
CA VAL A 38 2.41 1.19 6.27
C VAL A 38 3.47 2.27 6.29
N LYS A 39 3.53 3.05 5.20
CA LYS A 39 4.32 4.30 5.19
C LYS A 39 3.49 5.37 5.90
N GLY A 40 3.46 5.29 7.22
CA GLY A 40 2.69 6.18 8.11
C GLY A 40 1.28 5.69 8.42
N ASP A 41 0.57 6.45 9.26
CA ASP A 41 -0.76 6.13 9.80
C ASP A 41 -1.86 6.29 8.74
N ARG A 42 -1.58 6.07 7.45
CA ARG A 42 -2.49 6.35 6.34
C ARG A 42 -2.49 5.20 5.35
N LEU A 43 -3.62 4.97 4.70
CA LEU A 43 -3.70 4.02 3.59
C LEU A 43 -2.68 4.43 2.53
N ALA A 44 -1.84 3.47 2.12
CA ALA A 44 -0.80 3.76 1.15
C ALA A 44 -1.42 4.20 -0.18
N ALA A 45 -0.88 5.29 -0.73
CA ALA A 45 -1.33 5.82 -2.01
C ALA A 45 -1.09 4.83 -3.16
N GLY A 46 -1.88 4.98 -4.21
CA GLY A 46 -1.84 4.13 -5.41
C GLY A 46 -3.04 3.19 -5.50
N VAL A 47 -2.92 2.23 -6.42
CA VAL A 47 -4.01 1.32 -6.77
C VAL A 47 -4.09 0.16 -5.78
N TRP A 48 -5.31 -0.16 -5.38
CA TRP A 48 -5.68 -1.34 -4.61
C TRP A 48 -6.74 -2.09 -5.39
N GLY A 49 -6.48 -3.35 -5.73
CA GLY A 49 -7.33 -4.10 -6.65
C GLY A 49 -7.78 -5.44 -6.09
N GLY A 50 -9.06 -5.76 -6.28
CA GLY A 50 -9.66 -7.01 -5.88
C GLY A 50 -10.66 -7.53 -6.91
N GLU A 51 -11.37 -8.60 -6.55
CA GLU A 51 -12.52 -9.07 -7.33
C GLU A 51 -13.67 -8.07 -7.20
N HIS A 52 -14.24 -7.64 -8.32
CA HIS A 52 -15.39 -6.72 -8.40
C HIS A 52 -15.13 -5.31 -7.85
N ILE A 53 -13.86 -4.96 -7.60
CA ILE A 53 -13.48 -3.68 -7.00
C ILE A 53 -12.08 -3.21 -7.42
N ARG A 54 -11.97 -1.91 -7.67
CA ARG A 54 -10.69 -1.19 -7.82
C ARG A 54 -10.77 0.10 -7.01
N LEU A 55 -9.78 0.36 -6.16
CA LEU A 55 -9.67 1.56 -5.35
C LEU A 55 -8.39 2.30 -5.72
N GLU A 56 -8.47 3.61 -5.87
CA GLU A 56 -7.31 4.48 -6.05
C GLU A 56 -7.19 5.41 -4.85
N ALA A 57 -6.14 5.18 -4.05
CA ALA A 57 -5.88 5.90 -2.82
C ALA A 57 -4.93 7.09 -3.06
N THR A 58 -5.22 8.20 -2.40
CA THR A 58 -4.42 9.43 -2.43
C THR A 58 -4.21 9.97 -1.01
N ASP A 59 -3.35 10.96 -0.86
CA ASP A 59 -3.21 11.70 0.40
C ASP A 59 -4.47 12.53 0.78
N GLY A 60 -5.44 12.68 -0.13
CA GLY A 60 -6.70 13.38 0.13
C GLY A 60 -7.86 12.48 0.49
N GLY A 61 -7.79 11.18 0.17
CA GLY A 61 -8.94 10.29 0.17
C GLY A 61 -8.80 9.17 -0.84
N ALA A 62 -9.92 8.68 -1.38
CA ALA A 62 -9.91 7.61 -2.39
C ALA A 62 -11.11 7.66 -3.32
N THR A 63 -10.94 7.13 -4.53
CA THR A 63 -12.04 6.79 -5.46
C THR A 63 -12.13 5.29 -5.59
N VAL A 64 -13.35 4.75 -5.69
CA VAL A 64 -13.58 3.31 -5.80
C VAL A 64 -14.51 3.03 -6.96
N GLU A 65 -14.13 2.06 -7.79
CA GLU A 65 -14.94 1.51 -8.86
C GLU A 65 -15.40 0.10 -8.49
N TYR A 66 -16.68 -0.16 -8.74
CA TYR A 66 -17.32 -1.46 -8.63
C TYR A 66 -17.91 -1.83 -10.00
N ASP A 67 -18.43 -3.05 -10.10
CA ASP A 67 -19.09 -3.56 -11.31
C ASP A 67 -20.27 -2.68 -11.75
N CYS A 68 -21.16 -2.29 -10.83
CA CYS A 68 -22.33 -1.45 -11.15
C CYS A 68 -22.37 -0.14 -10.35
N ALA A 69 -21.24 0.37 -9.87
CA ALA A 69 -21.21 1.54 -9.02
C ALA A 69 -19.83 2.20 -8.99
N ASN A 70 -19.81 3.43 -8.50
CA ASN A 70 -18.58 4.11 -8.10
C ASN A 70 -18.80 4.80 -6.75
N SER A 71 -17.70 5.20 -6.11
CA SER A 71 -17.78 5.82 -4.81
C SER A 71 -16.57 6.71 -4.53
N THR A 72 -16.73 7.68 -3.63
CA THR A 72 -15.67 8.59 -3.20
C THR A 72 -15.54 8.60 -1.68
N ILE A 73 -14.31 8.75 -1.22
CA ILE A 73 -13.96 9.03 0.16
C ILE A 73 -13.19 10.36 0.12
N ASP A 74 -13.84 11.46 0.50
CA ASP A 74 -13.29 12.82 0.31
C ASP A 74 -12.40 13.28 1.47
N ARG A 75 -11.96 12.34 2.32
CA ARG A 75 -11.09 12.60 3.46
C ARG A 75 -9.97 11.56 3.55
N PRO A 76 -8.81 11.95 4.11
CA PRO A 76 -7.76 11.03 4.51
C PRO A 76 -8.24 9.71 5.12
N VAL A 77 -7.82 8.59 4.55
CA VAL A 77 -7.97 7.27 5.17
C VAL A 77 -6.80 7.06 6.14
N VAL A 78 -7.05 7.35 7.41
CA VAL A 78 -6.07 7.21 8.50
C VAL A 78 -6.27 5.86 9.16
N LEU A 79 -5.18 5.10 9.29
CA LEU A 79 -5.14 3.80 9.95
C LEU A 79 -4.81 3.98 11.44
N ASP A 80 -5.43 3.18 12.30
CA ASP A 80 -5.01 3.04 13.69
C ASP A 80 -3.76 2.16 13.82
N GLY A 81 -3.22 2.03 15.04
CA GLY A 81 -2.04 1.21 15.31
C GLY A 81 -2.21 -0.29 15.06
N ALA A 82 -3.44 -0.75 14.82
CA ALA A 82 -3.78 -2.11 14.43
C ALA A 82 -4.15 -2.22 12.93
N GLY A 83 -3.98 -1.16 12.15
CA GLY A 83 -4.25 -1.14 10.70
C GLY A 83 -5.73 -0.98 10.35
N ASN A 84 -6.61 -0.66 11.30
CA ASN A 84 -8.04 -0.45 11.03
C ASN A 84 -8.34 0.99 10.64
N PHE A 85 -9.40 1.18 9.88
CA PHE A 85 -9.99 2.50 9.67
C PHE A 85 -11.52 2.42 9.58
N ASP A 86 -12.14 3.56 9.81
CA ASP A 86 -13.57 3.79 9.69
C ASP A 86 -13.82 5.20 9.18
N VAL A 87 -14.25 5.32 7.93
CA VAL A 87 -14.43 6.62 7.26
C VAL A 87 -15.77 6.71 6.55
N LYS A 88 -16.26 7.93 6.42
CA LYS A 88 -17.47 8.23 5.63
C LYS A 88 -17.09 8.55 4.19
N GLY A 89 -17.95 8.19 3.27
CA GLY A 89 -17.86 8.53 1.86
C GLY A 89 -19.23 8.56 1.19
N ARG A 90 -19.21 8.48 -0.13
CA ARG A 90 -20.38 8.59 -1.02
C ARG A 90 -20.39 7.43 -1.99
N TYR A 91 -21.53 6.75 -2.14
CA TYR A 91 -21.72 5.61 -3.04
C TYR A 91 -22.80 5.93 -4.08
N ALA A 92 -22.46 5.84 -5.35
CA ALA A 92 -23.35 6.11 -6.48
C ALA A 92 -23.52 4.85 -7.32
N ARG A 93 -24.76 4.40 -7.50
CA ARG A 93 -25.05 3.27 -8.39
C ARG A 93 -24.97 3.75 -9.83
N GLU A 94 -24.24 3.03 -10.66
CA GLU A 94 -24.22 3.31 -12.09
C GLU A 94 -25.51 2.79 -12.74
N HIS A 95 -25.99 3.51 -13.75
CA HIS A 95 -27.15 3.11 -14.54
C HIS A 95 -26.76 2.96 -16.01
N ALA A 96 -27.58 2.24 -16.76
CA ALA A 96 -27.41 2.12 -18.19
C ALA A 96 -27.68 3.45 -18.90
N GLY A 97 -26.96 3.69 -20.00
CA GLY A 97 -27.13 4.88 -20.83
C GLY A 97 -26.28 6.08 -20.40
N PRO A 98 -26.27 7.16 -21.19
CA PRO A 98 -25.52 8.37 -20.86
C PRO A 98 -26.11 9.07 -19.62
N VAL A 99 -25.24 9.61 -18.77
CA VAL A 99 -25.64 10.53 -17.70
C VAL A 99 -26.21 11.81 -18.33
N LEU A 100 -27.42 12.20 -17.96
CA LEU A 100 -28.06 13.42 -18.48
C LEU A 100 -27.61 14.65 -17.69
N ARG A 101 -27.59 15.83 -18.35
CA ARG A 101 -27.18 17.09 -17.70
C ARG A 101 -28.03 17.45 -16.48
N ASP A 102 -29.32 17.10 -16.53
CA ASP A 102 -30.30 17.41 -15.49
C ASP A 102 -30.66 16.18 -14.64
N GLU A 103 -29.84 15.12 -14.69
CA GLU A 103 -30.05 13.94 -13.86
C GLU A 103 -29.82 14.26 -12.38
N ALA A 104 -30.72 13.77 -11.53
CA ALA A 104 -30.58 13.92 -10.09
C ALA A 104 -29.38 13.09 -9.59
N ASP A 105 -28.57 13.67 -8.69
CA ASP A 105 -27.49 12.95 -8.04
C ASP A 105 -28.04 11.73 -7.29
N ASN A 106 -27.65 10.54 -7.72
CA ASN A 106 -28.07 9.27 -7.14
C ASN A 106 -27.14 8.80 -6.01
N SER A 107 -26.18 9.63 -5.62
CA SER A 107 -25.18 9.33 -4.62
C SER A 107 -25.76 9.30 -3.20
N ARG A 108 -25.44 8.22 -2.49
CA ARG A 108 -25.92 7.91 -1.14
C ARG A 108 -24.77 7.92 -0.13
N PRO A 109 -25.02 8.27 1.14
CA PRO A 109 -23.97 8.31 2.16
C PRO A 109 -23.54 6.88 2.56
N ALA A 110 -22.24 6.62 2.55
CA ALA A 110 -21.67 5.30 2.86
C ALA A 110 -20.61 5.37 3.97
N ARG A 111 -20.42 4.25 4.66
CA ARG A 111 -19.37 4.01 5.64
C ARG A 111 -18.45 2.90 5.12
N TYR A 112 -17.15 3.13 5.25
CA TYR A 112 -16.08 2.26 4.78
C TYR A 112 -15.28 1.84 6.01
N VAL A 113 -15.40 0.58 6.37
CA VAL A 113 -14.65 -0.02 7.47
C VAL A 113 -13.65 -0.97 6.87
N GLY A 114 -12.37 -0.79 7.17
CA GLY A 114 -11.33 -1.63 6.62
C GLY A 114 -10.24 -1.99 7.60
N HIS A 115 -9.52 -3.04 7.27
CA HIS A 115 -8.35 -3.52 7.98
C HIS A 115 -7.24 -3.82 6.97
N VAL A 116 -6.09 -3.20 7.18
CA VAL A 116 -4.89 -3.40 6.37
C VAL A 116 -3.93 -4.32 7.12
N LYS A 117 -3.53 -5.40 6.47
CA LYS A 117 -2.45 -6.28 6.93
C LYS A 117 -1.50 -6.53 5.77
N ASP A 118 -0.24 -6.15 5.96
CA ASP A 118 0.77 -6.16 4.91
C ASP A 118 0.30 -5.35 3.68
N GLU A 119 0.10 -6.01 2.55
CA GLU A 119 -0.35 -5.45 1.27
C GLU A 119 -1.84 -5.69 1.00
N VAL A 120 -2.56 -6.22 1.98
CA VAL A 120 -3.94 -6.70 1.82
C VAL A 120 -4.88 -5.83 2.64
N LEU A 121 -5.89 -5.30 1.96
CA LEU A 121 -7.00 -4.55 2.54
C LEU A 121 -8.27 -5.41 2.50
N THR A 122 -8.84 -5.69 3.66
CA THR A 122 -10.23 -6.15 3.76
C THR A 122 -11.11 -4.93 4.00
N LEU A 123 -12.06 -4.67 3.09
CA LEU A 123 -12.93 -3.49 3.11
C LEU A 123 -14.41 -3.90 3.11
N THR A 124 -15.17 -3.44 4.09
CA THR A 124 -16.63 -3.54 4.14
C THR A 124 -17.26 -2.17 3.88
N VAL A 125 -18.27 -2.15 3.01
CA VAL A 125 -18.99 -0.93 2.62
C VAL A 125 -20.46 -1.05 2.98
N THR A 126 -20.99 -0.06 3.70
CA THR A 126 -22.38 -0.02 4.16
C THR A 126 -23.01 1.33 3.85
N LEU A 127 -24.22 1.33 3.31
CA LEU A 127 -25.02 2.53 3.10
C LEU A 127 -25.63 2.97 4.42
N THR A 128 -25.35 4.20 4.84
CA THR A 128 -25.67 4.68 6.20
C THR A 128 -27.10 5.18 6.36
N ASP A 129 -27.80 5.40 5.26
CA ASP A 129 -29.22 5.79 5.21
C ASP A 129 -30.17 4.58 5.26
N THR A 130 -29.73 3.39 4.85
CA THR A 130 -30.55 2.16 4.91
C THR A 130 -29.94 1.01 5.71
N GLU A 131 -28.72 1.17 6.21
CA GLU A 131 -27.94 0.10 6.88
C GLU A 131 -27.66 -1.13 5.99
N GLU A 132 -27.82 -0.98 4.67
CA GLU A 132 -27.56 -2.02 3.69
C GLU A 132 -26.05 -2.20 3.48
N THR A 133 -25.55 -3.41 3.66
CA THR A 133 -24.15 -3.75 3.31
C THR A 133 -24.06 -3.98 1.81
N VAL A 134 -23.27 -3.15 1.12
CA VAL A 134 -22.95 -3.28 -0.30
C VAL A 134 -22.09 -4.52 -0.53
N GLY A 135 -21.11 -4.75 0.35
CA GLY A 135 -20.26 -5.94 0.28
C GLY A 135 -19.02 -5.84 1.16
N THR A 136 -18.30 -6.96 1.23
CA THR A 136 -16.96 -7.05 1.80
C THR A 136 -16.00 -7.54 0.71
N PHE A 137 -14.91 -6.82 0.52
CA PHE A 137 -13.96 -7.03 -0.55
C PHE A 137 -12.55 -7.20 0.01
N THR A 138 -11.73 -7.96 -0.72
CA THR A 138 -10.30 -8.10 -0.44
C THR A 138 -9.54 -7.46 -1.60
N LEU A 139 -8.72 -6.46 -1.31
CA LEU A 139 -7.90 -5.74 -2.27
C LEU A 139 -6.43 -5.92 -1.95
N THR A 140 -5.60 -5.95 -2.99
CA THR A 140 -4.14 -6.01 -2.86
C THR A 140 -3.54 -4.73 -3.42
N HIS A 141 -2.60 -4.12 -2.70
CA HIS A 141 -1.87 -2.95 -3.19
C HIS A 141 -1.06 -3.28 -4.46
N GLY A 142 -1.08 -2.36 -5.42
CA GLY A 142 -0.44 -2.52 -6.72
C GLY A 142 -1.16 -3.46 -7.70
N SER A 143 -2.30 -4.04 -7.32
CA SER A 143 -3.16 -4.80 -8.22
C SER A 143 -4.16 -3.85 -8.89
N GLU A 144 -4.41 -4.00 -10.19
CA GLU A 144 -5.47 -3.24 -10.90
C GLU A 144 -6.89 -3.74 -10.56
N GLY A 145 -7.01 -4.92 -9.96
CA GLY A 145 -8.31 -5.54 -9.68
C GLY A 145 -9.01 -6.04 -10.94
N ARG A 146 -10.22 -6.56 -10.75
CA ARG A 146 -11.07 -7.06 -11.84
C ARG A 146 -12.49 -6.54 -11.68
N VAL A 147 -12.73 -5.35 -12.23
CA VAL A 147 -14.05 -4.74 -12.32
C VAL A 147 -14.70 -5.12 -13.65
N MET A 148 -15.92 -5.64 -13.59
CA MET A 148 -16.72 -6.02 -14.76
C MET A 148 -17.96 -5.13 -14.82
N LYS A 149 -17.94 -4.15 -15.72
CA LYS A 149 -19.03 -3.18 -15.81
C LYS A 149 -20.36 -3.84 -16.16
N CYS A 150 -21.41 -3.42 -15.45
CA CYS A 150 -22.75 -3.94 -15.62
C CYS A 150 -23.34 -3.57 -16.98
N ARG A 151 -24.22 -4.45 -17.48
CA ARG A 151 -24.88 -4.31 -18.78
C ARG A 151 -26.17 -3.51 -18.67
#